data_AF-S0G210-F1
#
_entry.id   AF-S0G210-F1
#
_cell.length_a   1.000
_cell.length_b   1.000
_cell.length_c   1.000
_cell.angle_alpha   90.00
_cell.angle_beta   90.00
_cell.angle_gamma   90.00
#
_symmetry.space_group_name_H-M   'P 1'
#
loop_
_entity.id
_entity.type
_entity.pdbx_description
1 polymer ?
#
loop_
_entity_poly.entity_id
_entity_poly.type
_entity_poly.pdbx_seq_one_letter_code
_entity_poly.pdbx_strand_id
1 'polypeptide(L)'
;MVEDFTISDGQVVFSDKAAGLKKQITDLNLTLGDISLDKPVQIDFTARMDEKPVSLNGNIGPMGNNPGKSDIDFDLVMKALGVMDVTLAGKLSDPSNDPRVDMDLDVAPFSLRKLMAELEQTFFMETADPAVFEKIALRTHISGNASAVSLARGQMTLDDTSLTFSGAAKAFDKPDVAFDLALDQIDLDRYLPPAQEKPKAGSPSSNGKKGAASGSSPDYGPLRKLVLDGKLKIGQMTASNMTVSDMTTHVTARNGQIALDPFSLNLYQGSLASTLGVDVRKKSPVTRINLDLNGIQAGPLIRDAMEKDLISGSLTGDAVLTMAGDTADQIKKTLDGKGKMTFTDGAVEGIDIAGMVRNAAAKAGLGQPVTEKPRTDFAELSLPFSVGQGIFNIMDAGLKSPLLRVNAGGQAYLLKETLDIRVEPKLVGTLKGQGDTADRTGIMVPLRVTGPFASPKIRPDLAGLLGGGLPDKEKIKEMIDTKKLPATDTKSLEEEGKKVLKGLLPGLQN
;
A
#
# COMPACT_ATOMS: atom_id res chain seq x y z
N MET A 1 -0.10 42.03 49.07
CA MET A 1 0.00 42.38 47.65
C MET A 1 1.45 42.75 47.42
N VAL A 2 2.11 42.07 46.50
CA VAL A 2 3.45 42.46 46.03
C VAL A 2 3.18 43.14 44.69
N GLU A 3 3.70 44.35 44.48
CA GLU A 3 3.43 45.14 43.27
C GLU A 3 4.06 44.47 42.04
N ASP A 4 5.34 44.16 42.14
CA ASP A 4 6.10 43.43 41.13
C ASP A 4 7.15 42.49 41.76
N PHE A 5 7.53 41.46 41.01
CA PHE A 5 8.72 40.66 41.27
C PHE A 5 9.51 40.52 39.96
N THR A 6 10.77 40.94 40.00
CA THR A 6 11.59 41.01 38.79
C THR A 6 12.92 40.26 38.95
N ILE A 7 13.28 39.51 37.91
CA ILE A 7 14.62 39.01 37.63
C ILE A 7 15.09 39.72 36.36
N SER A 8 16.29 40.29 36.35
CA SER A 8 16.85 40.97 35.18
C SER A 8 18.26 40.49 34.87
N ASP A 9 18.59 40.45 33.58
CA ASP A 9 19.93 40.12 33.05
C ASP A 9 20.52 38.81 33.60
N GLY A 10 19.66 37.82 33.86
CA GLY A 10 20.07 36.53 34.38
C GLY A 10 20.82 35.68 33.36
N GLN A 11 21.67 34.78 33.85
CA GLN A 11 22.39 33.80 33.04
C GLN A 11 22.30 32.41 33.67
N VAL A 12 22.01 31.40 32.86
CA VAL A 12 22.09 29.99 33.24
C VAL A 12 23.00 29.27 32.25
N VAL A 13 24.00 28.55 32.76
CA VAL A 13 24.89 27.72 31.94
C VAL A 13 24.76 26.29 32.39
N PHE A 14 24.31 25.42 31.49
CA PHE A 14 24.29 23.98 31.68
C PHE A 14 25.48 23.36 30.93
N SER A 15 26.27 22.54 31.62
CA SER A 15 27.40 21.84 31.01
C SER A 15 27.44 20.39 31.48
N ASP A 16 27.21 19.48 30.54
CA ASP A 16 27.40 18.04 30.72
C ASP A 16 28.66 17.61 29.97
N LYS A 17 29.72 17.33 30.75
CA LYS A 17 31.01 16.89 30.21
C LYS A 17 30.97 15.48 29.64
N ALA A 18 30.09 14.60 30.14
CA ALA A 18 29.98 13.24 29.66
C ALA A 18 29.28 13.19 28.29
N ALA A 19 28.26 14.04 28.11
CA ALA A 19 27.55 14.20 26.84
C ALA A 19 28.23 15.17 25.86
N GLY A 20 29.26 15.91 26.31
CA GLY A 20 29.88 16.99 25.51
C GLY A 20 28.93 18.16 25.23
N LEU A 21 27.87 18.29 26.03
CA LEU A 21 26.80 19.26 25.84
C LEU A 21 27.05 20.51 26.68
N LYS A 22 26.99 21.68 26.05
CA LYS A 22 26.95 22.97 26.74
C LYS A 22 25.76 23.77 26.19
N LYS A 23 24.89 24.24 27.07
CA LYS A 23 23.74 25.07 26.73
C LYS A 23 23.75 26.33 27.59
N GLN A 24 23.41 27.45 26.98
CA GLN A 24 23.48 28.74 27.64
C GLN A 24 22.17 29.51 27.46
N ILE A 25 21.65 30.02 28.57
CA ILE A 25 20.54 30.96 28.62
C ILE A 25 21.11 32.29 29.10
N THR A 26 20.99 33.34 28.30
CA THR A 26 21.40 34.72 28.64
C THR A 26 20.19 35.66 28.57
N ASP A 27 20.40 36.90 29.00
CA ASP A 27 19.41 37.97 28.96
C ASP A 27 18.07 37.51 29.56
N LEU A 28 18.14 36.70 30.63
CA LEU A 28 16.97 36.16 31.29
C LEU A 28 16.32 37.28 32.09
N ASN A 29 15.15 37.70 31.65
CA ASN A 29 14.30 38.66 32.31
C ASN A 29 12.96 38.00 32.64
N LEU A 30 12.49 38.17 33.86
CA LEU A 30 11.17 37.75 34.32
C LEU A 30 10.56 38.90 35.10
N THR A 31 9.38 39.35 34.72
CA THR A 31 8.55 40.26 35.50
C THR A 31 7.23 39.58 35.82
N LEU A 32 6.92 39.50 37.10
CA LEU A 32 5.61 39.10 37.60
C LEU A 32 4.90 40.36 38.10
N GLY A 33 3.87 40.79 37.39
CA GLY A 33 3.09 41.98 37.73
C GLY A 33 1.79 41.64 38.45
N ASP A 34 1.29 42.59 39.25
CA ASP A 34 -0.01 42.49 39.93
C ASP A 34 -0.14 41.25 40.84
N ILE A 35 0.93 40.90 41.56
CA ILE A 35 0.97 39.65 42.35
C ILE A 35 -0.08 39.67 43.47
N SER A 36 -1.14 38.92 43.24
CA SER A 36 -2.26 38.76 44.16
C SER A 36 -2.85 37.34 44.11
N LEU A 37 -3.62 36.98 45.14
CA LEU A 37 -4.38 35.74 45.17
C LEU A 37 -5.77 35.88 44.54
N ASP A 38 -6.34 37.09 44.54
CA ASP A 38 -7.70 37.38 44.10
C ASP A 38 -7.79 37.91 42.66
N LYS A 39 -6.65 38.20 42.02
CA LYS A 39 -6.54 38.66 40.63
C LYS A 39 -5.52 37.81 39.86
N PRO A 40 -5.63 37.73 38.52
CA PRO A 40 -4.59 37.14 37.68
C PRO A 40 -3.26 37.87 37.83
N VAL A 41 -2.17 37.11 37.85
CA VAL A 41 -0.79 37.59 37.85
C VAL A 41 -0.30 37.68 36.41
N GLN A 42 0.23 38.84 36.03
CA GLN A 42 0.86 39.05 34.73
C GLN A 42 2.25 38.42 34.72
N ILE A 43 2.59 37.72 33.64
CA ILE A 43 3.91 37.11 33.40
C ILE A 43 4.49 37.73 32.14
N ASP A 44 5.70 38.30 32.26
CA ASP A 44 6.54 38.68 31.14
C ASP A 44 7.92 38.04 31.33
N PHE A 45 8.19 37.01 30.54
CA PHE A 45 9.46 36.31 30.52
C PHE A 45 10.12 36.44 29.15
N THR A 46 11.39 36.82 29.13
CA THR A 46 12.24 36.80 27.94
C THR A 46 13.61 36.23 28.28
N ALA A 47 14.21 35.52 27.34
CA ALA A 47 15.57 35.02 27.44
C ALA A 47 16.15 34.76 26.05
N ARG A 48 17.46 34.49 26.00
CA ARG A 48 18.14 33.97 24.81
C ARG A 48 18.72 32.60 25.09
N MET A 49 18.23 31.57 24.44
CA MET A 49 18.77 30.21 24.49
C MET A 49 19.72 30.02 23.31
N ASP A 50 21.02 29.82 23.58
CA ASP A 50 22.07 29.74 22.57
C ASP A 50 21.96 30.89 21.54
N GLU A 51 21.87 32.12 22.06
CA GLU A 51 21.66 33.38 21.31
C GLU A 51 20.29 33.54 20.63
N LYS A 52 19.38 32.57 20.71
CA LYS A 52 18.06 32.61 20.04
C LYS A 52 16.96 33.03 21.01
N PRO A 53 16.05 33.93 20.58
CA PRO A 53 15.06 34.50 21.49
C PRO A 53 14.02 33.46 21.92
N VAL A 54 13.68 33.47 23.20
CA VAL A 54 12.55 32.74 23.78
C VAL A 54 11.77 33.70 24.66
N SER A 55 10.45 33.70 24.56
CA SER A 55 9.58 34.47 25.44
C SER A 55 8.35 33.69 25.87
N LEU A 56 7.82 34.06 27.02
CA LEU A 56 6.54 33.60 27.56
C LEU A 56 5.84 34.80 28.19
N ASN A 57 4.69 35.17 27.65
CA ASN A 57 3.93 36.33 28.09
C ASN A 57 2.48 35.91 28.35
N GLY A 58 1.83 36.49 29.36
CA GLY A 58 0.42 36.19 29.60
C GLY A 58 -0.04 36.42 31.03
N ASN A 59 -1.14 35.77 31.39
CA ASN A 59 -1.76 35.86 32.71
C ASN A 59 -2.00 34.47 33.29
N ILE A 60 -1.84 34.33 34.61
CA ILE A 60 -2.22 33.13 35.36
C ILE A 60 -2.94 33.53 36.65
N GLY A 61 -4.08 32.91 36.93
CA GLY A 61 -4.85 33.11 38.16
C GLY A 61 -6.28 33.59 37.89
N PRO A 62 -7.04 33.96 38.94
CA PRO A 62 -6.59 34.11 40.33
C PRO A 62 -6.24 32.78 41.01
N MET A 63 -5.41 32.82 42.05
CA MET A 63 -5.07 31.62 42.86
C MET A 63 -6.12 31.29 43.92
N GLY A 64 -7.04 32.23 44.17
CA GLY A 64 -8.12 32.16 45.13
C GLY A 64 -7.66 32.18 46.60
N ASN A 65 -8.64 32.20 47.50
CA ASN A 65 -8.41 32.18 48.95
C ASN A 65 -7.98 30.80 49.48
N ASN A 66 -8.01 29.77 48.63
CA ASN A 66 -7.59 28.42 48.95
C ASN A 66 -6.66 27.90 47.82
N PRO A 67 -5.39 28.35 47.81
CA PRO A 67 -4.42 27.93 46.80
C PRO A 67 -4.36 26.41 46.70
N GLY A 68 -4.33 25.90 45.47
CA GLY A 68 -4.31 24.46 45.20
C GLY A 68 -5.67 23.77 45.15
N LYS A 69 -6.76 24.42 45.59
CA LYS A 69 -8.14 23.93 45.36
C LYS A 69 -8.96 24.81 44.43
N SER A 70 -8.59 26.08 44.32
CA SER A 70 -9.26 27.02 43.43
C SER A 70 -8.89 26.74 41.97
N ASP A 71 -9.82 27.02 41.06
CA ASP A 71 -9.53 27.02 39.63
C ASP A 71 -8.52 28.12 39.30
N ILE A 72 -7.57 27.82 38.41
CA ILE A 72 -6.53 28.73 37.94
C ILE A 72 -6.72 28.89 36.44
N ASP A 73 -7.21 30.05 36.01
CA ASP A 73 -7.26 30.40 34.60
C ASP A 73 -5.86 30.77 34.11
N PHE A 74 -5.57 30.50 32.84
CA PHE A 74 -4.33 30.90 32.19
C PHE A 74 -4.56 31.29 30.74
N ASP A 75 -3.82 32.29 30.28
CA ASP A 75 -3.74 32.71 28.88
C ASP A 75 -2.29 33.10 28.61
N LEU A 76 -1.59 32.24 27.88
CA LEU A 76 -0.13 32.27 27.71
C LEU A 76 0.23 32.22 26.24
N VAL A 77 1.13 33.11 25.83
CA VAL A 77 1.76 33.13 24.51
C VAL A 77 3.24 32.87 24.68
N MET A 78 3.71 31.78 24.09
CA MET A 78 5.11 31.42 24.00
C MET A 78 5.61 31.69 22.59
N LYS A 79 6.79 32.31 22.49
CA LYS A 79 7.56 32.39 21.23
C LYS A 79 8.90 31.74 21.44
N ALA A 80 9.27 30.79 20.59
CA ALA A 80 10.49 30.01 20.74
C ALA A 80 11.36 30.11 19.48
N LEU A 81 12.61 30.48 19.69
CA LEU A 81 13.71 30.46 18.73
C LEU A 81 13.44 31.26 17.45
N GLY A 82 12.46 32.18 17.47
CA GLY A 82 12.03 32.95 16.30
C GLY A 82 11.31 32.15 15.20
N VAL A 83 10.95 30.90 15.48
CA VAL A 83 10.36 29.99 14.48
C VAL A 83 9.04 29.37 14.91
N MET A 84 8.69 29.40 16.19
CA MET A 84 7.49 28.74 16.71
C MET A 84 6.75 29.67 17.69
N ASP A 85 5.48 29.90 17.40
CA ASP A 85 4.57 30.65 18.26
C ASP A 85 3.46 29.71 18.76
N VAL A 86 3.23 29.69 20.07
CA VAL A 86 2.25 28.82 20.73
C VAL A 86 1.38 29.66 21.66
N THR A 87 0.07 29.51 21.56
CA THR A 87 -0.92 30.09 22.48
C THR A 87 -1.62 28.99 23.26
N LEU A 88 -1.75 29.18 24.57
CA LEU A 88 -2.36 28.26 25.52
C LEU A 88 -3.35 29.06 26.35
N ALA A 89 -4.65 28.81 26.21
CA ALA A 89 -5.68 29.50 26.98
C ALA A 89 -6.63 28.49 27.60
N GLY A 90 -6.88 28.58 28.90
CA GLY A 90 -7.71 27.59 29.58
C GLY A 90 -7.68 27.72 31.08
N LYS A 91 -7.95 26.59 31.73
CA LYS A 91 -8.13 26.49 33.17
C LYS A 91 -7.56 25.20 33.72
N LEU A 92 -6.93 25.31 34.88
CA LEU A 92 -6.51 24.20 35.73
C LEU A 92 -7.39 24.16 36.97
N SER A 93 -8.20 23.12 37.11
CA SER A 93 -9.11 22.91 38.25
C SER A 93 -8.54 21.89 39.24
N ASP A 94 -8.81 22.12 40.53
CA ASP A 94 -8.35 21.28 41.66
C ASP A 94 -6.85 20.86 41.60
N PRO A 95 -5.90 21.82 41.49
CA PRO A 95 -4.47 21.51 41.27
C PRO A 95 -3.80 20.60 42.30
N SER A 96 -4.35 20.46 43.51
CA SER A 96 -3.75 19.69 44.61
C SER A 96 -4.34 18.29 44.83
N ASN A 97 -5.56 17.99 44.35
CA ASN A 97 -6.18 16.68 44.57
C ASN A 97 -6.36 15.89 43.27
N ASP A 98 -7.23 16.34 42.37
CA ASP A 98 -7.42 15.75 41.03
C ASP A 98 -7.26 16.85 39.96
N PRO A 99 -6.01 17.17 39.57
CA PRO A 99 -5.73 18.22 38.61
C PRO A 99 -6.42 17.94 37.28
N ARG A 100 -7.30 18.86 36.87
CA ARG A 100 -8.03 18.80 35.60
C ARG A 100 -7.67 19.99 34.76
N VAL A 101 -7.32 19.73 33.51
CA VAL A 101 -7.03 20.76 32.52
C VAL A 101 -8.20 20.82 31.55
N ASP A 102 -8.58 22.04 31.18
CA ASP A 102 -9.53 22.35 30.11
C ASP A 102 -8.99 23.58 29.37
N MET A 103 -8.46 23.39 28.16
CA MET A 103 -7.67 24.41 27.47
C MET A 103 -7.75 24.31 25.95
N ASP A 104 -7.62 25.44 25.28
CA ASP A 104 -7.30 25.53 23.86
C ASP A 104 -5.79 25.67 23.67
N LEU A 105 -5.26 24.90 22.72
CA LEU A 105 -3.89 24.97 22.21
C LEU A 105 -3.94 25.47 20.76
N ASP A 106 -3.20 26.52 20.45
CA ASP A 106 -2.97 27.01 19.08
C ASP A 106 -1.46 27.12 18.83
N VAL A 107 -0.96 26.34 17.89
CA VAL A 107 0.42 26.39 17.39
C VAL A 107 0.37 26.99 16.00
N ALA A 108 0.94 28.19 15.86
CA ALA A 108 1.03 28.87 14.59
C ALA A 108 1.88 28.06 13.58
N PRO A 109 1.67 28.24 12.26
CA PRO A 109 2.45 27.54 11.24
C PRO A 109 3.96 27.71 11.44
N PHE A 110 4.68 26.60 11.56
CA PHE A 110 6.14 26.56 11.69
C PHE A 110 6.76 25.44 10.85
N SER A 111 8.08 25.52 10.66
CA SER A 111 8.88 24.46 10.05
C SER A 111 9.56 23.64 11.13
N LEU A 112 9.28 22.34 11.20
CA LEU A 112 9.94 21.43 12.14
C LEU A 112 11.42 21.24 11.77
N ARG A 113 11.74 21.32 10.46
CA ARG A 113 13.14 21.31 10.00
C ARG A 113 13.92 22.49 10.56
N LYS A 114 13.36 23.70 10.43
CA LYS A 114 13.98 24.90 11.01
C LYS A 114 14.06 24.80 12.52
N LEU A 115 12.98 24.40 13.20
CA LEU A 115 12.97 24.24 14.66
C LEU A 115 14.10 23.31 15.14
N MET A 116 14.28 22.15 14.51
CA MET A 116 15.35 21.22 14.90
C MET A 116 16.73 21.74 14.54
N ALA A 117 16.91 22.43 13.41
CA ALA A 117 18.15 23.12 13.09
C ALA A 117 18.47 24.20 14.14
N GLU A 118 17.45 24.93 14.61
CA GLU A 118 17.62 25.92 15.67
C GLU A 118 17.98 25.28 17.02
N LEU A 119 17.52 24.06 17.29
CA LEU A 119 17.89 23.27 18.47
C LEU A 119 19.21 22.49 18.32
N GLU A 120 19.90 22.64 17.18
CA GLU A 120 21.10 21.87 16.82
C GLU A 120 20.86 20.35 16.87
N GLN A 121 19.62 19.92 16.60
CA GLN A 121 19.22 18.51 16.55
C GLN A 121 19.27 18.00 15.12
N THR A 122 19.71 16.75 14.97
CA THR A 122 19.58 16.05 13.69
C THR A 122 18.11 15.75 13.39
N PHE A 123 17.72 15.80 12.11
CA PHE A 123 16.37 15.42 11.74
C PHE A 123 16.18 13.92 11.98
N PHE A 124 15.06 13.54 12.61
CA PHE A 124 14.83 12.17 13.10
C PHE A 124 14.58 11.13 12.01
N MET A 125 14.47 11.55 10.74
CA MET A 125 14.25 10.69 9.59
C MET A 125 14.80 11.29 8.29
N GLU A 126 15.22 10.43 7.38
CA GLU A 126 15.45 10.82 5.99
C GLU A 126 14.13 10.67 5.21
N THR A 127 13.85 11.62 4.32
CA THR A 127 12.62 11.66 3.52
C THR A 127 12.98 11.80 2.05
N ALA A 128 12.19 11.16 1.18
CA ALA A 128 12.37 11.17 -0.27
C ALA A 128 12.21 12.59 -0.82
N ASP A 129 11.25 13.34 -0.28
CA ASP A 129 11.14 14.78 -0.50
C ASP A 129 11.82 15.53 0.67
N PRO A 130 12.88 16.33 0.43
CA PRO A 130 13.50 17.13 1.47
C PRO A 130 12.61 18.30 1.96
N ALA A 131 11.52 18.61 1.26
CA ALA A 131 10.62 19.73 1.56
C ALA A 131 9.38 19.38 2.41
N VAL A 132 9.32 18.17 2.98
CA VAL A 132 8.27 17.81 3.97
C VAL A 132 8.63 18.29 5.37
N PHE A 133 7.64 18.42 6.26
CA PHE A 133 7.75 19.00 7.61
C PHE A 133 8.15 20.48 7.64
N GLU A 134 7.83 21.21 6.58
CA GLU A 134 8.10 22.65 6.46
C GLU A 134 6.93 23.51 6.95
N LYS A 135 5.72 22.95 6.96
CA LYS A 135 4.51 23.66 7.42
C LYS A 135 3.68 22.79 8.33
N ILE A 136 3.87 22.96 9.63
CA ILE A 136 3.08 22.32 10.68
C ILE A 136 2.30 23.38 11.43
N ALA A 137 0.99 23.19 11.58
CA ALA A 137 0.15 24.02 12.43
C ALA A 137 -0.82 23.12 13.19
N LEU A 138 -1.21 23.50 14.41
CA LEU A 138 -2.09 22.68 15.24
C LEU A 138 -3.02 23.57 16.04
N ARG A 139 -4.33 23.31 15.96
CA ARG A 139 -5.32 23.84 16.88
C ARG A 139 -6.11 22.71 17.49
N THR A 140 -6.28 22.70 18.80
CA THR A 140 -7.09 21.68 19.47
C THR A 140 -7.56 22.17 20.82
N HIS A 141 -8.73 21.70 21.21
CA HIS A 141 -9.20 21.78 22.58
C HIS A 141 -8.80 20.52 23.33
N ILE A 142 -8.17 20.66 24.49
CA ILE A 142 -7.66 19.59 25.33
C ILE A 142 -8.38 19.66 26.67
N SER A 143 -9.02 18.56 27.07
CA SER A 143 -9.56 18.42 28.42
C SER A 143 -9.15 17.08 29.03
N GLY A 144 -8.92 17.03 30.33
CA GLY A 144 -8.54 15.78 30.98
C GLY A 144 -7.91 15.92 32.35
N ASN A 145 -7.49 14.79 32.91
CA ASN A 145 -6.72 14.67 34.14
C ASN A 145 -5.67 13.56 34.00
N ALA A 146 -5.08 13.15 35.12
CA ALA A 146 -4.06 12.10 35.14
C ALA A 146 -4.55 10.72 34.64
N SER A 147 -5.87 10.48 34.54
CA SER A 147 -6.44 9.19 34.14
C SER A 147 -7.01 9.14 32.73
N ALA A 148 -7.38 10.30 32.17
CA ALA A 148 -7.99 10.42 30.85
C ALA A 148 -7.72 11.79 30.22
N VAL A 149 -7.57 11.81 28.90
CA VAL A 149 -7.44 13.01 28.07
C VAL A 149 -8.39 12.93 26.88
N SER A 150 -8.95 14.06 26.48
CA SER A 150 -9.80 14.24 25.33
C SER A 150 -9.27 15.40 24.49
N LEU A 151 -9.26 15.19 23.18
CA LEU A 151 -8.94 16.17 22.15
C LEU A 151 -10.22 16.42 21.34
N ALA A 152 -10.65 17.66 21.26
CA ALA A 152 -11.83 18.07 20.52
C ALA A 152 -11.51 19.23 19.59
N ARG A 153 -12.32 19.40 18.53
CA ARG A 153 -12.15 20.50 17.55
C ARG A 153 -10.73 20.57 16.97
N GLY A 154 -10.06 19.43 16.84
CA GLY A 154 -8.70 19.32 16.37
C GLY A 154 -8.59 19.67 14.89
N GLN A 155 -7.65 20.54 14.56
CA GLN A 155 -7.26 20.91 13.20
C GLN A 155 -5.74 20.89 13.13
N MET A 156 -5.18 20.26 12.10
CA MET A 156 -3.73 20.27 11.87
C MET A 156 -3.46 20.53 10.40
N THR A 157 -2.40 21.28 10.13
CA THR A 157 -1.79 21.33 8.81
C THR A 157 -0.48 20.58 8.87
N LEU A 158 -0.24 19.71 7.89
CA LEU A 158 1.04 19.05 7.66
C LEU A 158 1.38 19.21 6.18
N ASP A 159 2.26 20.16 5.90
CA ASP A 159 2.64 20.56 4.54
C ASP A 159 1.40 20.93 3.70
N ASP A 160 1.06 20.10 2.71
CA ASP A 160 -0.11 20.27 1.83
C ASP A 160 -1.37 19.54 2.34
N THR A 161 -1.28 18.87 3.50
CA THR A 161 -2.38 18.13 4.14
C THR A 161 -3.11 18.99 5.16
N SER A 162 -4.43 19.04 5.08
CA SER A 162 -5.33 19.55 6.11
C SER A 162 -6.04 18.38 6.80
N LEU A 163 -5.94 18.37 8.12
CA LEU A 163 -6.48 17.33 8.98
C LEU A 163 -7.52 17.94 9.93
N THR A 164 -8.64 17.26 10.10
CA THR A 164 -9.50 17.43 11.29
C THR A 164 -9.46 16.17 12.13
N PHE A 165 -9.49 16.34 13.45
CA PHE A 165 -9.40 15.22 14.36
C PHE A 165 -10.12 15.46 15.69
N SER A 166 -10.52 14.35 16.30
CA SER A 166 -10.89 14.29 17.71
C SER A 166 -10.43 12.96 18.28
N GLY A 167 -10.27 12.89 19.59
CA GLY A 167 -9.93 11.63 20.22
C GLY A 167 -10.02 11.67 21.73
N ALA A 168 -9.99 10.50 22.33
CA ALA A 168 -9.91 10.35 23.76
C ALA A 168 -8.99 9.17 24.08
N ALA A 169 -8.21 9.30 25.13
CA ALA A 169 -7.39 8.23 25.67
C ALA A 169 -7.60 8.16 27.18
N LYS A 170 -7.75 6.93 27.70
CA LYS A 170 -7.87 6.68 29.13
C LYS A 170 -7.15 5.39 29.50
N ALA A 171 -7.00 5.17 30.81
CA ALA A 171 -6.39 3.95 31.36
C ALA A 171 -5.00 3.68 30.76
N PHE A 172 -4.05 4.61 30.93
CA PHE A 172 -2.76 4.61 30.21
C PHE A 172 -1.91 3.33 30.36
N ASP A 173 -2.09 2.53 31.43
CA ASP A 173 -1.46 1.20 31.57
C ASP A 173 -1.98 0.14 30.59
N LYS A 174 -3.27 0.27 30.22
CA LYS A 174 -3.98 -0.53 29.22
C LYS A 174 -4.75 0.43 28.31
N PRO A 175 -4.05 1.11 27.38
CA PRO A 175 -4.58 2.27 26.69
C PRO A 175 -5.90 1.92 25.98
N ASP A 176 -6.94 2.64 26.35
CA ASP A 176 -8.24 2.65 25.70
C ASP A 176 -8.37 3.97 24.95
N VAL A 177 -8.24 3.87 23.63
CA VAL A 177 -8.12 5.01 22.72
C VAL A 177 -9.30 5.00 21.77
N ALA A 178 -9.94 6.15 21.63
CA ALA A 178 -10.91 6.40 20.57
C ALA A 178 -10.46 7.60 19.73
N PHE A 179 -10.65 7.56 18.42
CA PHE A 179 -10.36 8.71 17.56
C PHE A 179 -11.28 8.82 16.34
N ASP A 180 -11.41 10.03 15.82
CA ASP A 180 -11.97 10.30 14.49
C ASP A 180 -10.95 11.19 13.76
N LEU A 181 -10.55 10.76 12.56
CA LEU A 181 -9.50 11.38 11.77
C LEU A 181 -10.01 11.58 10.33
N ALA A 182 -9.95 12.81 9.82
CA ALA A 182 -10.30 13.12 8.44
C ALA A 182 -9.25 14.02 7.78
N LEU A 183 -8.66 13.53 6.70
CA LEU A 183 -7.66 14.23 5.87
C LEU A 183 -8.27 14.62 4.53
N ASP A 184 -7.90 15.77 4.00
CA ASP A 184 -8.22 16.15 2.62
C ASP A 184 -7.38 15.36 1.61
N GLN A 185 -6.06 15.35 1.78
CA GLN A 185 -5.10 14.67 0.93
C GLN A 185 -3.85 14.27 1.70
N ILE A 186 -3.14 13.23 1.27
CA ILE A 186 -1.78 12.92 1.76
C ILE A 186 -0.97 12.20 0.70
N ASP A 187 0.29 12.60 0.52
CA ASP A 187 1.24 11.88 -0.31
C ASP A 187 2.27 11.20 0.59
N LEU A 188 2.09 9.90 0.81
CA LEU A 188 2.94 9.10 1.70
C LEU A 188 4.35 8.90 1.12
N ASP A 189 4.49 8.94 -0.21
CA ASP A 189 5.78 8.67 -0.87
C ASP A 189 6.81 9.75 -0.55
N ARG A 190 6.36 10.98 -0.29
CA ARG A 190 7.21 12.11 0.14
C ARG A 190 7.86 11.88 1.50
N TYR A 191 7.21 11.14 2.40
CA TYR A 191 7.67 10.90 3.77
C TYR A 191 8.47 9.60 3.93
N LEU A 192 8.49 8.74 2.91
CA LEU A 192 9.31 7.54 2.93
C LEU A 192 10.79 7.89 2.80
N PRO A 193 11.72 7.06 3.31
CA PRO A 193 13.14 7.23 3.02
C PRO A 193 13.42 7.25 1.51
N PRO A 194 14.43 7.97 1.04
CA PRO A 194 14.81 7.97 -0.37
C PRO A 194 15.02 6.54 -0.87
N ALA A 195 14.51 6.24 -2.07
CA ALA A 195 14.72 4.93 -2.68
C ALA A 195 16.21 4.66 -2.79
N GLN A 196 16.69 3.59 -2.14
CA GLN A 196 18.07 3.16 -2.32
C GLN A 196 18.26 2.79 -3.79
N GLU A 197 19.31 3.35 -4.42
CA GLU A 197 19.66 2.99 -5.80
C GLU A 197 19.76 1.46 -5.90
N LYS A 198 18.87 0.86 -6.71
CA LYS A 198 18.98 -0.56 -7.06
C LYS A 198 20.40 -0.76 -7.62
N PRO A 199 21.21 -1.67 -7.05
CA PRO A 199 22.53 -1.96 -7.60
C PRO A 199 22.37 -2.28 -9.08
N LYS A 200 23.08 -1.55 -9.96
CA LYS A 200 23.17 -1.90 -11.38
C LYS A 200 23.58 -3.37 -11.48
N ALA A 201 22.73 -4.19 -12.08
CA ALA A 201 23.03 -5.58 -12.36
C ALA A 201 24.25 -5.63 -13.30
N GLY A 202 25.43 -5.99 -12.76
CA GLY A 202 26.62 -6.16 -13.59
C GLY A 202 28.00 -5.93 -12.96
N SER A 203 28.14 -5.54 -11.69
CA SER A 203 29.48 -5.42 -11.08
C SER A 203 29.71 -6.48 -9.99
N PRO A 204 30.76 -7.32 -10.07
CA PRO A 204 31.11 -8.26 -9.01
C PRO A 204 31.74 -7.48 -7.85
N SER A 205 30.92 -7.07 -6.88
CA SER A 205 31.42 -6.45 -5.66
C SER A 205 31.73 -7.50 -4.60
N SER A 206 33.02 -7.60 -4.31
CA SER A 206 33.63 -8.27 -3.18
C SER A 206 33.01 -7.85 -1.83
N ASN A 207 32.73 -8.84 -0.97
CA ASN A 207 32.71 -8.78 0.49
C ASN A 207 32.55 -7.37 1.13
N GLY A 208 31.39 -6.76 0.93
CA GLY A 208 30.85 -5.74 1.83
C GLY A 208 29.87 -6.42 2.77
N LYS A 209 30.17 -6.42 4.08
CA LYS A 209 29.29 -6.93 5.14
C LYS A 209 27.85 -6.46 4.87
N LYS A 210 26.97 -7.42 4.54
CA LYS A 210 25.53 -7.26 4.73
C LYS A 210 25.34 -6.84 6.18
N GLY A 211 24.98 -5.57 6.39
CA GLY A 211 24.28 -5.17 7.60
C GLY A 211 23.00 -5.96 7.63
N ALA A 212 23.07 -7.17 8.19
CA ALA A 212 21.89 -7.89 8.64
C ALA A 212 21.23 -6.97 9.65
N ALA A 213 20.15 -6.31 9.26
CA ALA A 213 19.17 -5.84 10.22
C ALA A 213 18.88 -7.04 11.12
N SER A 214 19.29 -6.91 12.38
CA SER A 214 19.16 -7.95 13.40
C SER A 214 17.73 -8.47 13.39
N GLY A 215 17.55 -9.72 12.97
CA GLY A 215 16.26 -10.40 12.89
C GLY A 215 15.72 -10.76 14.27
N SER A 216 15.36 -9.75 15.07
CA SER A 216 14.44 -9.96 16.18
C SER A 216 13.02 -10.03 15.63
N SER A 217 12.30 -11.13 15.90
CA SER A 217 10.87 -11.20 15.62
C SER A 217 10.15 -9.99 16.24
N PRO A 218 9.18 -9.38 15.54
CA PRO A 218 8.43 -8.24 16.07
C PRO A 218 7.79 -8.56 17.42
N ASP A 219 7.89 -7.63 18.38
CA ASP A 219 7.19 -7.74 19.65
C ASP A 219 5.76 -7.19 19.54
N TYR A 220 4.78 -8.10 19.57
CA TYR A 220 3.36 -7.75 19.57
C TYR A 220 2.78 -7.49 20.96
N GLY A 221 3.59 -7.54 22.02
CA GLY A 221 3.16 -7.26 23.40
C GLY A 221 2.32 -5.98 23.55
N PRO A 222 2.73 -4.84 22.97
CA PRO A 222 1.93 -3.61 23.00
C PRO A 222 0.56 -3.74 22.32
N LEU A 223 0.50 -4.34 21.13
CA LEU A 223 -0.75 -4.54 20.39
C LEU A 223 -1.75 -5.47 21.12
N ARG A 224 -1.26 -6.34 22.00
CA ARG A 224 -2.10 -7.19 22.85
C ARG A 224 -2.75 -6.44 24.02
N LYS A 225 -2.21 -5.29 24.42
CA LYS A 225 -2.77 -4.45 25.49
C LYS A 225 -3.74 -3.39 24.96
N LEU A 226 -3.56 -2.99 23.71
CA LEU A 226 -4.33 -1.93 23.06
C LEU A 226 -5.83 -2.24 23.02
N VAL A 227 -6.62 -1.25 23.42
CA VAL A 227 -8.04 -1.12 23.12
C VAL A 227 -8.20 0.11 22.23
N LEU A 228 -8.73 -0.08 21.02
CA LEU A 228 -8.84 0.98 20.02
C LEU A 228 -10.22 0.97 19.37
N ASP A 229 -10.78 2.16 19.16
CA ASP A 229 -11.95 2.44 18.30
C ASP A 229 -11.71 3.73 17.50
N GLY A 230 -11.28 3.60 16.25
CA GLY A 230 -10.79 4.72 15.44
C GLY A 230 -11.46 4.80 14.09
N LYS A 231 -11.97 5.96 13.69
CA LYS A 231 -12.46 6.21 12.33
C LYS A 231 -11.42 7.00 11.55
N LEU A 232 -11.18 6.60 10.31
CA LEU A 232 -10.26 7.28 9.40
C LEU A 232 -10.95 7.54 8.07
N LYS A 233 -10.84 8.77 7.58
CA LYS A 233 -11.23 9.20 6.24
C LYS A 233 -10.09 9.96 5.58
N ILE A 234 -9.83 9.68 4.31
CA ILE A 234 -8.84 10.39 3.51
C ILE A 234 -9.47 10.71 2.15
N GLY A 235 -9.53 11.99 1.78
CA GLY A 235 -10.07 12.42 0.49
C GLY A 235 -9.24 11.92 -0.68
N GLN A 236 -7.93 12.17 -0.67
CA GLN A 236 -6.97 11.66 -1.66
C GLN A 236 -5.71 11.11 -0.98
N MET A 237 -5.20 9.98 -1.46
CA MET A 237 -3.93 9.43 -0.97
C MET A 237 -3.06 8.99 -2.14
N THR A 238 -1.79 9.36 -2.11
CA THR A 238 -0.75 8.79 -2.96
C THR A 238 0.14 7.89 -2.12
N ALA A 239 0.31 6.65 -2.55
CA ALA A 239 1.21 5.69 -1.92
C ALA A 239 1.74 4.69 -2.95
N SER A 240 3.04 4.45 -2.96
CA SER A 240 3.72 3.60 -3.95
C SER A 240 3.39 3.99 -5.40
N ASN A 241 3.36 5.29 -5.69
CA ASN A 241 2.92 5.91 -6.94
C ASN A 241 1.46 5.65 -7.33
N MET A 242 0.65 5.03 -6.46
CA MET A 242 -0.76 4.80 -6.71
C MET A 242 -1.59 5.91 -6.05
N THR A 243 -2.42 6.58 -6.84
CA THR A 243 -3.39 7.56 -6.32
C THR A 243 -4.75 6.88 -6.11
N VAL A 244 -5.27 7.00 -4.89
CA VAL A 244 -6.61 6.55 -4.49
C VAL A 244 -7.40 7.71 -3.92
N SER A 245 -8.73 7.61 -3.91
CA SER A 245 -9.62 8.62 -3.33
C SER A 245 -10.67 8.00 -2.41
N ASP A 246 -11.30 8.85 -1.60
CA ASP A 246 -12.45 8.51 -0.76
C ASP A 246 -12.20 7.29 0.14
N MET A 247 -10.99 7.21 0.70
CA MET A 247 -10.62 6.12 1.58
C MET A 247 -11.34 6.27 2.92
N THR A 248 -12.01 5.22 3.38
CA THR A 248 -12.65 5.20 4.70
C THR A 248 -12.39 3.89 5.41
N THR A 249 -12.16 3.95 6.73
CA THR A 249 -12.10 2.74 7.54
C THR A 249 -12.48 2.96 9.00
N HIS A 250 -13.04 1.92 9.62
CA HIS A 250 -13.18 1.83 11.08
C HIS A 250 -12.20 0.79 11.61
N VAL A 251 -11.24 1.25 12.39
CA VAL A 251 -10.19 0.47 13.03
C VAL A 251 -10.63 0.13 14.45
N THR A 252 -10.71 -1.15 14.77
CA THR A 252 -10.89 -1.63 16.14
C THR A 252 -9.72 -2.49 16.56
N ALA A 253 -9.32 -2.39 17.83
CA ALA A 253 -8.35 -3.32 18.41
C ALA A 253 -8.77 -3.72 19.82
N ARG A 254 -8.66 -5.00 20.15
CA ARG A 254 -8.87 -5.50 21.50
C ARG A 254 -8.11 -6.79 21.72
N ASN A 255 -7.28 -6.81 22.76
CA ASN A 255 -6.57 -8.02 23.22
C ASN A 255 -5.78 -8.72 22.07
N GLY A 256 -5.15 -7.95 21.18
CA GLY A 256 -4.36 -8.48 20.07
C GLY A 256 -5.18 -8.96 18.87
N GLN A 257 -6.47 -8.64 18.82
CA GLN A 257 -7.28 -8.74 17.60
C GLN A 257 -7.48 -7.33 17.07
N ILE A 258 -7.11 -7.11 15.81
CA ILE A 258 -7.23 -5.82 15.12
C ILE A 258 -8.13 -6.05 13.91
N ALA A 259 -9.09 -5.16 13.68
CA ALA A 259 -9.98 -5.22 12.53
C ALA A 259 -10.10 -3.86 11.86
N LEU A 260 -10.13 -3.86 10.53
CA LEU A 260 -10.46 -2.73 9.68
C LEU A 260 -11.73 -3.13 8.93
N ASP A 261 -12.87 -2.63 9.41
CA ASP A 261 -14.19 -3.01 8.90
C ASP A 261 -15.20 -1.86 9.10
N PRO A 262 -15.64 -1.18 8.03
CA PRO A 262 -15.24 -1.41 6.65
C PRO A 262 -13.81 -0.89 6.37
N PHE A 263 -13.23 -1.30 5.24
CA PHE A 263 -12.14 -0.63 4.56
C PHE A 263 -12.55 -0.43 3.10
N SER A 264 -12.68 0.81 2.65
CA SER A 264 -13.11 1.12 1.28
C SER A 264 -12.30 2.25 0.68
N LEU A 265 -12.14 2.27 -0.63
CA LEU A 265 -11.54 3.36 -1.39
C LEU A 265 -11.95 3.29 -2.87
N ASN A 266 -11.74 4.39 -3.59
CA ASN A 266 -11.88 4.48 -5.03
C ASN A 266 -10.50 4.50 -5.69
N LEU A 267 -10.36 3.78 -6.81
CA LEU A 267 -9.11 3.70 -7.57
C LEU A 267 -9.39 3.38 -9.05
N TYR A 268 -8.69 4.06 -9.95
CA TYR A 268 -8.78 3.83 -11.40
C TYR A 268 -10.21 3.66 -11.92
N GLN A 269 -11.09 4.62 -11.61
CA GLN A 269 -12.53 4.66 -11.97
C GLN A 269 -13.42 3.60 -11.30
N GLY A 270 -12.85 2.66 -10.54
CA GLY A 270 -13.57 1.65 -9.79
C GLY A 270 -13.50 1.87 -8.28
N SER A 271 -14.01 0.89 -7.53
CA SER A 271 -14.02 0.87 -6.08
C SER A 271 -13.49 -0.45 -5.53
N LEU A 272 -12.85 -0.37 -4.38
CA LEU A 272 -12.43 -1.50 -3.55
C LEU A 272 -13.17 -1.43 -2.22
N ALA A 273 -13.74 -2.55 -1.80
CA ALA A 273 -14.26 -2.75 -0.45
C ALA A 273 -13.60 -3.99 0.16
N SER A 274 -13.27 -3.94 1.44
CA SER A 274 -12.60 -5.02 2.13
C SER A 274 -12.89 -5.02 3.63
N THR A 275 -12.77 -6.19 4.24
CA THR A 275 -12.61 -6.34 5.68
C THR A 275 -11.26 -6.98 5.95
N LEU A 276 -10.45 -6.38 6.81
CA LEU A 276 -9.15 -6.93 7.20
C LEU A 276 -9.15 -7.25 8.70
N GLY A 277 -8.64 -8.41 9.07
CA GLY A 277 -8.49 -8.81 10.46
C GLY A 277 -7.11 -9.37 10.74
N VAL A 278 -6.43 -8.89 11.76
CA VAL A 278 -5.11 -9.37 12.21
C VAL A 278 -5.19 -9.88 13.64
N ASP A 279 -4.75 -11.11 13.85
CA ASP A 279 -4.65 -11.75 15.17
C ASP A 279 -3.19 -11.93 15.57
N VAL A 280 -2.72 -11.12 16.51
CA VAL A 280 -1.35 -11.13 17.04
C VAL A 280 -1.24 -11.80 18.40
N ARG A 281 -2.27 -12.56 18.84
CA ARG A 281 -2.24 -13.27 20.14
C ARG A 281 -1.14 -14.33 20.21
N LYS A 282 -0.75 -14.89 19.06
CA LYS A 282 0.37 -15.84 18.91
C LYS A 282 1.63 -15.12 18.41
N LYS A 283 2.76 -15.83 18.40
CA LYS A 283 4.03 -15.31 17.85
C LYS A 283 3.98 -15.12 16.33
N SER A 284 3.31 -16.04 15.63
CA SER A 284 3.02 -15.92 14.20
C SER A 284 1.65 -15.26 14.07
N PRO A 285 1.57 -14.01 13.56
CA PRO A 285 0.31 -13.32 13.39
C PRO A 285 -0.51 -13.98 12.27
N VAL A 286 -1.84 -13.97 12.39
CA VAL A 286 -2.75 -14.47 11.36
C VAL A 286 -3.55 -13.31 10.80
N THR A 287 -3.50 -13.12 9.49
CA THR A 287 -4.24 -12.10 8.77
C THR A 287 -5.35 -12.74 7.95
N ARG A 288 -6.54 -12.14 7.97
CA ARG A 288 -7.70 -12.50 7.14
C ARG A 288 -8.13 -11.30 6.33
N ILE A 289 -8.47 -11.53 5.07
CA ILE A 289 -8.88 -10.50 4.12
C ILE A 289 -10.11 -11.02 3.38
N ASN A 290 -11.18 -10.25 3.40
CA ASN A 290 -12.26 -10.37 2.40
C ASN A 290 -12.17 -9.15 1.51
N LEU A 291 -12.16 -9.35 0.20
CA LEU A 291 -11.93 -8.30 -0.79
C LEU A 291 -13.02 -8.37 -1.84
N ASP A 292 -13.55 -7.21 -2.19
CA ASP A 292 -14.49 -6.99 -3.28
C ASP A 292 -13.97 -5.85 -4.16
N LEU A 293 -13.90 -6.10 -5.46
CA LEU A 293 -13.42 -5.18 -6.49
C LEU A 293 -14.55 -4.91 -7.49
N ASN A 294 -14.76 -3.65 -7.82
CA ASN A 294 -15.79 -3.26 -8.77
C ASN A 294 -15.26 -2.23 -9.76
N GLY A 295 -15.25 -2.59 -11.04
CA GLY A 295 -15.06 -1.65 -12.15
C GLY A 295 -13.66 -1.04 -12.29
N ILE A 296 -12.63 -1.63 -11.67
CA ILE A 296 -11.28 -1.04 -11.62
C ILE A 296 -10.60 -1.18 -12.99
N GLN A 297 -10.04 -0.10 -13.54
CA GLN A 297 -9.28 -0.20 -14.78
C GLN A 297 -7.95 -0.94 -14.55
N ALA A 298 -7.86 -2.18 -15.05
CA ALA A 298 -6.74 -3.09 -14.78
C ALA A 298 -5.41 -2.61 -15.38
N GLY A 299 -5.45 -1.98 -16.55
CA GLY A 299 -4.26 -1.52 -17.26
C GLY A 299 -3.44 -0.52 -16.43
N PRO A 300 -4.01 0.64 -16.06
CA PRO A 300 -3.37 1.60 -15.17
C PRO A 300 -2.92 0.98 -13.84
N LEU A 301 -3.77 0.18 -13.18
CA LEU A 301 -3.43 -0.48 -11.92
C LEU A 301 -2.15 -1.33 -12.02
N ILE A 302 -2.05 -2.18 -13.04
CA ILE A 302 -0.90 -3.08 -13.21
C ILE A 302 0.34 -2.31 -13.68
N ARG A 303 0.16 -1.26 -14.48
CA ARG A 303 1.26 -0.37 -14.88
C ARG A 303 1.89 0.29 -13.67
N ASP A 304 1.09 0.86 -12.77
CA ASP A 304 1.63 1.57 -11.60
C ASP A 304 2.18 0.60 -10.55
N ALA A 305 1.57 -0.58 -10.39
CA ALA A 305 2.02 -1.58 -9.42
C ALA A 305 3.25 -2.40 -9.88
N MET A 306 3.40 -2.65 -11.17
CA MET A 306 4.40 -3.61 -11.70
C MET A 306 5.25 -3.06 -12.85
N GLU A 307 5.02 -1.83 -13.32
CA GLU A 307 5.68 -1.23 -14.49
C GLU A 307 5.53 -2.09 -15.77
N LYS A 308 4.39 -2.78 -15.91
CA LYS A 308 4.12 -3.69 -17.03
C LYS A 308 2.75 -3.49 -17.64
N ASP A 309 2.70 -3.68 -18.97
CA ASP A 309 1.48 -3.75 -19.76
C ASP A 309 1.14 -5.20 -20.06
N LEU A 310 0.35 -5.84 -19.18
CA LEU A 310 -0.01 -7.25 -19.30
C LEU A 310 -1.46 -7.47 -19.74
N ILE A 311 -2.37 -6.67 -19.19
CA ILE A 311 -3.80 -6.81 -19.42
C ILE A 311 -4.49 -5.46 -19.27
N SER A 312 -5.50 -5.23 -20.10
CA SER A 312 -6.42 -4.08 -20.03
C SER A 312 -7.86 -4.56 -19.84
N GLY A 313 -8.76 -3.63 -19.53
CA GLY A 313 -10.19 -3.89 -19.30
C GLY A 313 -10.64 -3.51 -17.90
N SER A 314 -11.94 -3.62 -17.65
CA SER A 314 -12.57 -3.34 -16.36
C SER A 314 -12.56 -4.60 -15.48
N LEU A 315 -11.93 -4.51 -14.31
CA LEU A 315 -11.77 -5.59 -13.34
C LEU A 315 -12.87 -5.54 -12.28
N THR A 316 -13.59 -6.65 -12.15
CA THR A 316 -14.44 -6.98 -11.00
C THR A 316 -13.93 -8.26 -10.36
N GLY A 317 -14.14 -8.45 -9.07
CA GLY A 317 -13.74 -9.69 -8.43
C GLY A 317 -13.95 -9.73 -6.94
N ASP A 318 -13.80 -10.93 -6.39
CA ASP A 318 -13.90 -11.21 -4.97
C ASP A 318 -12.77 -12.14 -4.54
N ALA A 319 -12.31 -12.01 -3.31
CA ALA A 319 -11.36 -12.94 -2.72
C ALA A 319 -11.52 -13.05 -1.20
N VAL A 320 -11.40 -14.28 -0.69
CA VAL A 320 -11.29 -14.57 0.75
C VAL A 320 -9.94 -15.23 0.98
N LEU A 321 -9.06 -14.54 1.72
CA LEU A 321 -7.67 -14.93 1.92
C LEU A 321 -7.33 -15.00 3.41
N THR A 322 -6.52 -15.98 3.79
CA THR A 322 -5.89 -16.10 5.10
C THR A 322 -4.39 -16.32 4.92
N MET A 323 -3.58 -15.73 5.78
CA MET A 323 -2.12 -15.91 5.78
C MET A 323 -1.57 -15.83 7.20
N ALA A 324 -0.41 -16.43 7.44
CA ALA A 324 0.25 -16.43 8.73
C ALA A 324 1.76 -16.16 8.61
N GLY A 325 2.27 -15.28 9.47
CA GLY A 325 3.71 -15.01 9.55
C GLY A 325 4.09 -13.53 9.49
N ASP A 326 5.35 -13.28 9.80
CA ASP A 326 5.96 -11.95 9.88
C ASP A 326 6.92 -11.64 8.72
N THR A 327 7.18 -12.61 7.84
CA THR A 327 8.05 -12.45 6.67
C THR A 327 7.32 -12.76 5.37
N ALA A 328 7.81 -12.18 4.27
CA ALA A 328 7.26 -12.43 2.93
C ALA A 328 7.24 -13.92 2.58
N ASP A 329 8.28 -14.68 2.94
CA ASP A 329 8.35 -16.12 2.67
C ASP A 329 7.34 -16.92 3.48
N GLN A 330 7.14 -16.58 4.76
CA GLN A 330 6.13 -17.22 5.60
C GLN A 330 4.72 -16.91 5.06
N ILE A 331 4.46 -15.66 4.69
CA ILE A 331 3.19 -15.23 4.11
C ILE A 331 2.93 -15.95 2.79
N LYS A 332 3.88 -15.96 1.84
CA LYS A 332 3.76 -16.70 0.56
C LYS A 332 3.48 -18.19 0.79
N LYS A 333 4.12 -18.81 1.79
CA LYS A 333 3.95 -20.24 2.11
C LYS A 333 2.62 -20.57 2.76
N THR A 334 2.07 -19.67 3.58
CA THR A 334 0.85 -19.90 4.37
C THR A 334 -0.40 -19.27 3.75
N LEU A 335 -0.25 -18.49 2.69
CA LEU A 335 -1.36 -17.92 1.94
C LEU A 335 -2.30 -19.03 1.49
N ASP A 336 -3.55 -18.93 1.93
CA ASP A 336 -4.64 -19.87 1.68
C ASP A 336 -5.91 -19.09 1.37
N GLY A 337 -6.72 -19.58 0.44
CA GLY A 337 -7.98 -18.92 0.08
C GLY A 337 -8.45 -19.20 -1.33
N LYS A 338 -9.47 -18.46 -1.74
CA LYS A 338 -10.10 -18.57 -3.05
C LYS A 338 -10.72 -17.24 -3.47
N GLY A 339 -10.97 -17.11 -4.77
CA GLY A 339 -11.63 -15.95 -5.31
C GLY A 339 -11.91 -16.09 -6.79
N LYS A 340 -12.44 -15.02 -7.37
CA LYS A 340 -12.68 -14.90 -8.80
C LYS A 340 -12.34 -13.49 -9.24
N MET A 341 -11.64 -13.38 -10.37
CA MET A 341 -11.46 -12.12 -11.08
C MET A 341 -12.15 -12.21 -12.43
N THR A 342 -12.83 -11.15 -12.84
CA THR A 342 -13.46 -11.04 -14.16
C THR A 342 -13.07 -9.72 -14.78
N PHE A 343 -12.48 -9.78 -15.97
CA PHE A 343 -12.15 -8.63 -16.79
C PHE A 343 -13.15 -8.53 -17.93
N THR A 344 -13.67 -7.35 -18.20
CA THR A 344 -14.53 -7.09 -19.36
C THR A 344 -13.93 -6.05 -20.29
N ASP A 345 -14.26 -6.14 -21.58
CA ASP A 345 -13.89 -5.19 -22.62
C ASP A 345 -12.39 -4.84 -22.60
N GLY A 346 -11.56 -5.87 -22.75
CA GLY A 346 -10.13 -5.79 -22.50
C GLY A 346 -9.30 -6.55 -23.51
N ALA A 347 -8.00 -6.58 -23.25
CA ALA A 347 -7.05 -7.34 -24.05
C ALA A 347 -5.89 -7.84 -23.21
N VAL A 348 -5.39 -9.02 -23.56
CA VAL A 348 -4.08 -9.51 -23.09
C VAL A 348 -3.03 -8.93 -24.03
N GLU A 349 -2.11 -8.14 -23.46
CA GLU A 349 -1.04 -7.47 -24.19
C GLU A 349 0.18 -8.40 -24.30
N GLY A 350 0.88 -8.38 -25.43
CA GLY A 350 2.06 -9.20 -25.68
C GLY A 350 1.78 -10.63 -26.17
N ILE A 351 0.52 -11.04 -26.30
CA ILE A 351 0.13 -12.37 -26.81
C ILE A 351 -0.97 -12.20 -27.86
N ASP A 352 -0.73 -12.62 -29.10
CA ASP A 352 -1.76 -12.73 -30.14
C ASP A 352 -2.09 -14.21 -30.40
N ILE A 353 -3.04 -14.76 -29.65
CA ILE A 353 -3.47 -16.15 -29.77
C ILE A 353 -4.10 -16.40 -31.15
N ALA A 354 -4.88 -15.44 -31.67
CA ALA A 354 -5.53 -15.58 -32.96
C ALA A 354 -4.52 -15.58 -34.11
N GLY A 355 -3.54 -14.68 -34.09
CA GLY A 355 -2.41 -14.64 -35.00
C GLY A 355 -1.51 -15.86 -34.88
N MET A 356 -1.24 -16.38 -33.68
CA MET A 356 -0.51 -17.64 -33.53
C MET A 356 -1.22 -18.81 -34.23
N VAL A 357 -2.55 -18.91 -34.08
CA VAL A 357 -3.34 -19.93 -34.77
C VAL A 357 -3.37 -19.69 -36.29
N ARG A 358 -3.59 -18.44 -36.75
CA ARG A 358 -3.57 -18.08 -38.18
C ARG A 358 -2.21 -18.36 -38.82
N ASN A 359 -1.12 -18.02 -38.14
CA ASN A 359 0.25 -18.26 -38.61
C ASN A 359 0.58 -19.76 -38.65
N ALA A 360 0.09 -20.54 -37.68
CA ALA A 360 0.19 -22.00 -37.72
C ALA A 360 -0.59 -22.59 -38.91
N ALA A 361 -1.81 -22.11 -39.17
CA ALA A 361 -2.61 -22.52 -40.33
C ALA A 361 -1.98 -22.09 -41.67
N ALA A 362 -1.45 -20.86 -41.76
CA ALA A 362 -0.74 -20.37 -42.94
C ALA A 362 0.50 -21.20 -43.26
N LYS A 363 1.28 -21.59 -42.24
CA LYS A 363 2.41 -22.52 -42.40
C LYS A 363 1.98 -23.93 -42.84
N ALA A 364 0.75 -24.34 -42.56
CA ALA A 364 0.13 -25.56 -43.07
C ALA A 364 -0.52 -25.37 -44.47
N GLY A 365 -0.32 -24.22 -45.12
CA GLY A 365 -0.85 -23.92 -46.46
C GLY A 365 -2.28 -23.39 -46.50
N LEU A 366 -2.90 -23.09 -45.34
CA LEU A 366 -4.32 -22.73 -45.22
C LEU A 366 -4.58 -21.22 -45.02
N GLY A 367 -3.67 -20.34 -45.45
CA GLY A 367 -3.88 -18.89 -45.34
C GLY A 367 -2.59 -18.07 -45.45
N GLN A 368 -2.70 -16.77 -45.13
CA GLN A 368 -1.56 -15.82 -45.11
C GLN A 368 -1.18 -15.46 -43.67
N PRO A 369 0.12 -15.26 -43.38
CA PRO A 369 0.57 -14.84 -42.06
C PRO A 369 0.18 -13.39 -41.75
N VAL A 370 0.01 -13.08 -40.46
CA VAL A 370 -0.28 -11.72 -39.97
C VAL A 370 0.85 -11.26 -39.06
N THR A 371 1.28 -10.00 -39.24
CA THR A 371 2.24 -9.28 -38.41
C THR A 371 1.56 -8.06 -37.80
N GLU A 372 0.94 -8.23 -36.66
CA GLU A 372 0.42 -7.16 -35.81
C GLU A 372 1.14 -7.19 -34.45
N LYS A 373 1.04 -6.10 -33.68
CA LYS A 373 1.53 -6.07 -32.30
C LYS A 373 0.81 -7.19 -31.52
N PRO A 374 1.53 -8.10 -30.82
CA PRO A 374 0.89 -9.23 -30.18
C PRO A 374 -0.15 -8.78 -29.15
N ARG A 375 -1.42 -9.02 -29.42
CA ARG A 375 -2.55 -8.66 -28.55
C ARG A 375 -3.72 -9.61 -28.78
N THR A 376 -4.41 -10.00 -27.72
CA THR A 376 -5.62 -10.82 -27.78
C THR A 376 -6.77 -10.09 -27.11
N ASP A 377 -7.67 -9.53 -27.92
CA ASP A 377 -8.88 -8.88 -27.42
C ASP A 377 -9.90 -9.88 -26.88
N PHE A 378 -10.62 -9.46 -25.84
CA PHE A 378 -11.69 -10.22 -25.21
C PHE A 378 -12.86 -9.33 -24.79
N ALA A 379 -14.07 -9.87 -24.88
CA ALA A 379 -15.25 -9.30 -24.24
C ALA A 379 -15.28 -9.65 -22.75
N GLU A 380 -14.83 -10.86 -22.40
CA GLU A 380 -14.78 -11.33 -21.02
C GLU A 380 -13.58 -12.26 -20.81
N LEU A 381 -12.85 -12.09 -19.71
CA LEU A 381 -11.88 -13.04 -19.17
C LEU A 381 -12.25 -13.31 -17.71
N SER A 382 -12.65 -14.54 -17.40
CA SER A 382 -12.97 -15.01 -16.05
C SER A 382 -11.85 -15.90 -15.53
N LEU A 383 -11.34 -15.60 -14.33
CA LEU A 383 -10.24 -16.32 -13.67
C LEU A 383 -10.64 -16.73 -12.24
N PRO A 384 -11.35 -17.85 -12.06
CA PRO A 384 -11.54 -18.45 -10.75
C PRO A 384 -10.22 -19.07 -10.26
N PHE A 385 -9.88 -18.83 -9.00
CA PHE A 385 -8.63 -19.32 -8.42
C PHE A 385 -8.80 -19.84 -7.00
N SER A 386 -7.87 -20.71 -6.61
CA SER A 386 -7.60 -21.05 -5.22
C SER A 386 -6.11 -20.89 -4.96
N VAL A 387 -5.73 -20.47 -3.76
CA VAL A 387 -4.33 -20.42 -3.33
C VAL A 387 -4.19 -21.22 -2.05
N GLY A 388 -3.10 -21.96 -1.92
CA GLY A 388 -2.82 -22.75 -0.73
C GLY A 388 -1.41 -23.30 -0.77
N GLN A 389 -0.72 -23.31 0.38
CA GLN A 389 0.63 -23.89 0.51
C GLN A 389 1.65 -23.32 -0.49
N GLY A 390 1.52 -22.05 -0.86
CA GLY A 390 2.38 -21.38 -1.84
C GLY A 390 2.13 -21.74 -3.30
N ILE A 391 1.00 -22.38 -3.60
CA ILE A 391 0.56 -22.72 -4.96
C ILE A 391 -0.73 -21.96 -5.26
N PHE A 392 -0.70 -21.15 -6.30
CA PHE A 392 -1.87 -20.48 -6.88
C PHE A 392 -2.39 -21.35 -8.03
N ASN A 393 -3.59 -21.87 -7.89
CA ASN A 393 -4.23 -22.78 -8.83
C ASN A 393 -5.30 -22.04 -9.64
N ILE A 394 -5.13 -22.03 -10.95
CA ILE A 394 -6.09 -21.55 -11.93
C ILE A 394 -6.96 -22.74 -12.32
N MET A 395 -8.24 -22.70 -11.95
CA MET A 395 -9.11 -23.87 -12.05
C MET A 395 -9.62 -24.07 -13.48
N ASP A 396 -10.46 -23.14 -13.94
CA ASP A 396 -11.07 -23.15 -15.28
C ASP A 396 -11.26 -21.69 -15.71
N ALA A 397 -10.15 -21.07 -16.09
CA ALA A 397 -10.18 -19.72 -16.63
C ALA A 397 -10.75 -19.74 -18.04
N GLY A 398 -11.62 -18.78 -18.34
CA GLY A 398 -12.31 -18.70 -19.62
C GLY A 398 -12.15 -17.32 -20.25
N LEU A 399 -11.79 -17.27 -21.52
CA LEU A 399 -11.76 -16.05 -22.33
C LEU A 399 -12.78 -16.17 -23.47
N LYS A 400 -13.59 -15.12 -23.65
CA LYS A 400 -14.57 -15.00 -24.72
C LYS A 400 -14.28 -13.75 -25.55
N SER A 401 -14.16 -13.90 -26.86
CA SER A 401 -14.14 -12.81 -27.84
C SER A 401 -15.06 -13.14 -29.03
N PRO A 402 -15.34 -12.24 -29.98
CA PRO A 402 -16.24 -12.55 -31.10
C PRO A 402 -15.87 -13.81 -31.88
N LEU A 403 -14.58 -14.08 -32.07
CA LEU A 403 -14.09 -15.20 -32.89
C LEU A 403 -13.27 -16.24 -32.12
N LEU A 404 -13.00 -16.01 -30.83
CA LEU A 404 -12.15 -16.87 -30.01
C LEU A 404 -12.87 -17.28 -28.72
N ARG A 405 -12.73 -18.54 -28.36
CA ARG A 405 -12.95 -19.05 -27.01
C ARG A 405 -11.64 -19.63 -26.51
N VAL A 406 -11.29 -19.41 -25.26
CA VAL A 406 -10.10 -20.02 -24.66
C VAL A 406 -10.48 -20.56 -23.30
N ASN A 407 -10.10 -21.80 -23.03
CA ASN A 407 -10.09 -22.34 -21.67
C ASN A 407 -8.64 -22.45 -21.20
N ALA A 408 -8.38 -22.19 -19.92
CA ALA A 408 -7.05 -22.32 -19.37
C ALA A 408 -7.09 -22.85 -17.93
N GLY A 409 -6.12 -23.67 -17.59
CA GLY A 409 -5.96 -24.24 -16.25
C GLY A 409 -4.50 -24.53 -15.96
N GLY A 410 -4.13 -24.49 -14.68
CA GLY A 410 -2.74 -24.73 -14.29
C GLY A 410 -2.37 -24.09 -12.96
N GLN A 411 -1.07 -23.98 -12.71
CA GLN A 411 -0.54 -23.59 -11.42
C GLN A 411 0.56 -22.54 -11.55
N ALA A 412 0.62 -21.65 -10.57
CA ALA A 412 1.73 -20.74 -10.33
C ALA A 412 2.30 -21.01 -8.92
N TYR A 413 3.62 -21.14 -8.84
CA TYR A 413 4.34 -21.50 -7.63
C TYR A 413 4.97 -20.24 -7.02
N LEU A 414 4.37 -19.70 -5.96
CA LEU A 414 4.70 -18.38 -5.42
C LEU A 414 6.12 -18.29 -4.83
N LEU A 415 6.62 -19.40 -4.28
CA LEU A 415 7.98 -19.46 -3.71
C LEU A 415 9.06 -19.66 -4.78
N LYS A 416 8.73 -20.35 -5.88
CA LYS A 416 9.66 -20.58 -6.99
C LYS A 416 9.57 -19.49 -8.06
N GLU A 417 8.53 -18.67 -8.00
CA GLU A 417 8.20 -17.62 -8.97
C GLU A 417 8.10 -18.15 -10.40
N THR A 418 7.51 -19.35 -10.55
CA THR A 418 7.30 -20.04 -11.83
C THR A 418 5.85 -20.39 -12.06
N LEU A 419 5.45 -20.53 -13.32
CA LEU A 419 4.11 -20.97 -13.73
C LEU A 419 4.17 -22.17 -14.67
N ASP A 420 3.06 -22.89 -14.73
CA ASP A 420 2.75 -23.94 -15.70
C ASP A 420 1.25 -23.93 -15.98
N ILE A 421 0.88 -23.33 -17.10
CA ILE A 421 -0.51 -23.08 -17.49
C ILE A 421 -0.74 -23.70 -18.85
N ARG A 422 -1.79 -24.51 -18.97
CA ARG A 422 -2.29 -25.03 -20.24
C ARG A 422 -3.41 -24.11 -20.73
N VAL A 423 -3.34 -23.76 -22.01
CA VAL A 423 -4.26 -22.83 -22.68
C VAL A 423 -4.82 -23.53 -23.92
N GLU A 424 -6.12 -23.61 -24.03
CA GLU A 424 -6.84 -24.36 -25.07
C GLU A 424 -7.71 -23.39 -25.88
N PRO A 425 -7.14 -22.77 -26.93
CA PRO A 425 -7.89 -21.89 -27.80
C PRO A 425 -8.76 -22.68 -28.78
N LYS A 426 -9.98 -22.19 -29.01
CA LYS A 426 -10.94 -22.68 -29.99
C LYS A 426 -11.46 -21.50 -30.80
N LEU A 427 -11.21 -21.52 -32.11
CA LEU A 427 -11.81 -20.54 -33.02
C LEU A 427 -13.29 -20.85 -33.22
N VAL A 428 -14.11 -19.82 -33.17
CA VAL A 428 -15.52 -19.89 -33.52
C VAL A 428 -15.64 -19.68 -35.02
N GLY A 429 -16.23 -20.64 -35.74
CA GLY A 429 -16.52 -20.50 -37.17
C GLY A 429 -17.47 -19.32 -37.40
N THR A 430 -17.19 -18.51 -38.42
CA THR A 430 -17.88 -17.26 -38.76
C THR A 430 -19.40 -17.37 -38.87
N LEU A 431 -20.06 -16.23 -38.62
CA LEU A 431 -21.45 -15.92 -38.95
C LEU A 431 -21.80 -16.34 -40.39
N LYS A 432 -22.92 -17.04 -40.54
CA LYS A 432 -23.50 -17.47 -41.83
C LYS A 432 -23.61 -16.29 -42.81
N GLY A 433 -22.80 -16.30 -43.87
CA GLY A 433 -23.09 -15.64 -45.14
C GLY A 433 -23.58 -16.69 -46.15
N GLN A 434 -24.65 -16.38 -46.88
CA GLN A 434 -25.28 -17.27 -47.87
C GLN A 434 -24.23 -17.83 -48.86
N GLY A 435 -23.90 -19.12 -48.73
CA GLY A 435 -23.19 -19.87 -49.78
C GLY A 435 -22.15 -20.90 -49.34
N ASP A 436 -21.74 -20.95 -48.07
CA ASP A 436 -20.63 -21.82 -47.64
C ASP A 436 -21.13 -22.99 -46.76
N THR A 437 -21.00 -24.23 -47.25
CA THR A 437 -21.48 -25.48 -46.59
C THR A 437 -20.38 -26.27 -45.89
N ALA A 438 -19.18 -25.71 -45.72
CA ALA A 438 -18.11 -26.41 -45.01
C ALA A 438 -18.23 -26.19 -43.50
N ASP A 439 -18.53 -27.26 -42.75
CA ASP A 439 -18.32 -27.34 -41.30
C ASP A 439 -16.84 -27.09 -41.00
N ARG A 440 -16.47 -25.83 -40.77
CA ARG A 440 -15.12 -25.46 -40.33
C ARG A 440 -14.96 -25.87 -38.89
N THR A 441 -14.58 -27.13 -38.66
CA THR A 441 -14.05 -27.63 -37.39
C THR A 441 -12.84 -26.77 -37.03
N GLY A 442 -13.01 -25.84 -36.09
CA GLY A 442 -11.96 -24.90 -35.71
C GLY A 442 -10.67 -25.62 -35.34
N ILE A 443 -9.54 -25.16 -35.91
CA ILE A 443 -8.22 -25.68 -35.58
C ILE A 443 -7.91 -25.33 -34.13
N MET A 444 -7.69 -26.35 -33.29
CA MET A 444 -7.28 -26.19 -31.89
C MET A 444 -5.80 -26.53 -31.78
N VAL A 445 -4.97 -25.55 -31.41
CA VAL A 445 -3.57 -25.79 -31.05
C VAL A 445 -3.45 -25.46 -29.56
N PRO A 446 -3.52 -26.47 -28.66
CA PRO A 446 -3.25 -26.25 -27.25
C PRO A 446 -1.85 -25.67 -27.05
N LEU A 447 -1.74 -24.71 -26.13
CA LEU A 447 -0.51 -24.03 -25.76
C LEU A 447 -0.18 -24.34 -24.30
N ARG A 448 1.10 -24.32 -23.98
CA ARG A 448 1.62 -24.40 -22.61
C ARG A 448 2.50 -23.20 -22.33
N VAL A 449 2.19 -22.50 -21.25
CA VAL A 449 2.93 -21.35 -20.74
C VAL A 449 3.70 -21.81 -19.52
N THR A 450 5.03 -21.78 -19.57
CA THR A 450 5.90 -22.33 -18.50
C THR A 450 7.06 -21.40 -18.18
N GLY A 451 7.63 -21.54 -16.98
CA GLY A 451 8.88 -20.85 -16.60
C GLY A 451 8.66 -19.71 -15.62
N PRO A 452 9.67 -18.81 -15.45
CA PRO A 452 9.60 -17.73 -14.47
C PRO A 452 8.50 -16.70 -14.78
N PHE A 453 7.88 -16.12 -13.76
CA PHE A 453 6.87 -15.05 -13.92
C PHE A 453 7.42 -13.84 -14.71
N ALA A 454 8.71 -13.55 -14.54
CA ALA A 454 9.36 -12.44 -15.23
C ALA A 454 9.53 -12.69 -16.74
N SER A 455 9.60 -13.95 -17.17
CA SER A 455 9.92 -14.34 -18.55
C SER A 455 9.28 -15.70 -18.92
N PRO A 456 7.94 -15.77 -18.98
CA PRO A 456 7.26 -17.01 -19.32
C PRO A 456 7.53 -17.40 -20.78
N LYS A 457 7.61 -18.71 -21.04
CA LYS A 457 7.79 -19.29 -22.38
C LYS A 457 6.50 -19.95 -22.84
N ILE A 458 6.03 -19.55 -24.02
CA ILE A 458 4.82 -20.10 -24.65
C ILE A 458 5.23 -21.11 -25.72
N ARG A 459 4.69 -22.33 -25.67
CA ARG A 459 4.98 -23.41 -26.63
C ARG A 459 3.70 -24.19 -26.98
N PRO A 460 3.57 -24.74 -28.18
CA PRO A 460 2.51 -25.73 -28.47
C PRO A 460 2.61 -26.95 -27.54
N ASP A 461 1.48 -27.40 -27.00
CA ASP A 461 1.39 -28.65 -26.23
C ASP A 461 1.21 -29.84 -27.18
N LEU A 462 2.34 -30.29 -27.73
CA LEU A 462 2.41 -31.41 -28.67
C LEU A 462 1.95 -32.74 -28.05
N ALA A 463 2.08 -32.90 -26.73
CA ALA A 463 1.61 -34.10 -26.03
C ALA A 463 0.07 -34.13 -25.98
N GLY A 464 -0.56 -32.98 -25.76
CA GLY A 464 -2.02 -32.81 -25.85
C GLY A 464 -2.58 -33.14 -27.24
N LEU A 465 -1.86 -32.76 -28.31
CA LEU A 465 -2.25 -33.08 -29.70
C LEU A 465 -2.22 -34.58 -30.03
N LEU A 466 -1.35 -35.36 -29.37
CA LEU A 466 -1.23 -36.81 -29.58
C LEU A 466 -2.25 -37.61 -28.75
N GLY A 467 -2.66 -37.09 -27.58
CA GLY A 467 -3.64 -37.73 -26.70
C GLY A 467 -5.11 -37.40 -26.99
N GLY A 468 -5.40 -36.25 -27.63
CA GLY A 468 -6.76 -35.75 -27.92
C GLY A 468 -7.38 -36.24 -29.23
N GLY A 469 -6.73 -37.19 -29.92
CA GLY A 469 -7.06 -37.56 -31.29
C GLY A 469 -6.49 -36.56 -32.28
N LEU A 470 -5.49 -36.99 -33.06
CA LEU A 470 -5.15 -36.33 -34.31
C LEU A 470 -6.46 -36.11 -35.11
N PRO A 471 -6.64 -34.98 -35.82
CA PRO A 471 -7.65 -34.94 -36.87
C PRO A 471 -7.45 -36.20 -37.71
N ASP A 472 -8.53 -36.94 -37.96
CA ASP A 472 -8.54 -38.26 -38.61
C ASP A 472 -7.31 -38.48 -39.47
N LYS A 473 -6.60 -39.61 -39.29
CA LYS A 473 -5.41 -39.96 -40.09
C LYS A 473 -5.69 -39.83 -41.61
N GLU A 474 -6.96 -39.90 -42.02
CA GLU A 474 -7.44 -39.63 -43.37
C GLU A 474 -7.36 -38.14 -43.79
N LYS A 475 -7.68 -37.18 -42.92
CA LYS A 475 -7.54 -35.74 -43.16
C LYS A 475 -6.08 -35.29 -43.24
N ILE A 476 -5.19 -35.92 -42.47
CA ILE A 476 -3.73 -35.67 -42.57
C ILE A 476 -3.19 -36.22 -43.89
N LYS A 477 -3.73 -37.35 -44.39
CA LYS A 477 -3.41 -37.87 -45.73
C LYS A 477 -3.92 -36.98 -46.85
N GLU A 478 -5.03 -36.26 -46.69
CA GLU A 478 -5.51 -35.30 -47.69
C GLU A 478 -4.67 -34.01 -47.74
N MET A 479 -4.11 -33.56 -46.61
CA MET A 479 -3.25 -32.36 -46.56
C MET A 479 -1.83 -32.58 -47.09
N ILE A 480 -1.38 -33.83 -47.17
CA ILE A 480 -0.10 -34.21 -47.77
C ILE A 480 -0.40 -34.57 -49.23
N ASP A 481 -0.07 -33.67 -50.16
CA ASP A 481 -0.25 -33.81 -51.62
C ASP A 481 0.08 -35.25 -52.08
N THR A 482 -0.96 -36.04 -52.34
CA THR A 482 -0.93 -37.51 -52.49
C THR A 482 -0.28 -37.99 -53.78
N LYS A 483 0.45 -37.13 -54.51
CA LYS A 483 1.16 -37.53 -55.74
C LYS A 483 2.53 -38.17 -55.54
N LYS A 484 3.05 -38.24 -54.31
CA LYS A 484 4.31 -38.95 -54.03
C LYS A 484 4.34 -39.56 -52.63
N LEU A 485 3.77 -40.74 -52.42
CA LEU A 485 4.23 -41.69 -51.38
C LEU A 485 3.72 -43.11 -51.69
N PRO A 486 4.60 -44.12 -51.78
CA PRO A 486 4.21 -45.52 -51.89
C PRO A 486 3.55 -46.02 -50.60
N ALA A 487 2.68 -47.01 -50.74
CA ALA A 487 1.97 -47.63 -49.63
C ALA A 487 2.91 -48.29 -48.62
N THR A 488 2.44 -48.32 -47.36
CA THR A 488 2.89 -49.17 -46.23
C THR A 488 4.25 -48.86 -45.61
N ASP A 489 4.27 -47.91 -44.66
CA ASP A 489 4.92 -48.12 -43.35
C ASP A 489 4.40 -47.10 -42.30
N THR A 490 3.71 -47.55 -41.26
CA THR A 490 3.16 -46.64 -40.22
C THR A 490 4.24 -45.93 -39.41
N LYS A 491 5.47 -46.48 -39.39
CA LYS A 491 6.63 -45.84 -38.75
C LYS A 491 7.19 -44.66 -39.57
N SER A 492 7.06 -44.69 -40.90
CA SER A 492 7.52 -43.56 -41.73
C SER A 492 6.58 -42.36 -41.61
N LEU A 493 5.28 -42.60 -41.47
CA LEU A 493 4.26 -41.57 -41.24
C LEU A 493 4.41 -40.88 -39.87
N GLU A 494 4.83 -41.60 -38.83
CA GLU A 494 5.17 -41.00 -37.52
C GLU A 494 6.44 -40.16 -37.58
N GLU A 495 7.48 -40.61 -38.29
CA GLU A 495 8.73 -39.87 -38.48
C GLU A 495 8.56 -38.65 -39.41
N GLU A 496 7.73 -38.75 -40.46
CA GLU A 496 7.35 -37.64 -41.33
C GLU A 496 6.43 -36.66 -40.60
N GLY A 497 5.46 -37.14 -39.81
CA GLY A 497 4.65 -36.31 -38.92
C GLY A 497 5.52 -35.55 -37.91
N LYS A 498 6.53 -36.20 -37.32
CA LYS A 498 7.53 -35.54 -36.44
C LYS A 498 8.42 -34.54 -37.19
N LYS A 499 8.76 -34.79 -38.46
CA LYS A 499 9.52 -33.84 -39.31
C LYS A 499 8.67 -32.63 -39.70
N VAL A 500 7.41 -32.82 -40.03
CA VAL A 500 6.45 -31.74 -40.31
C VAL A 500 6.21 -30.91 -39.04
N LEU A 501 6.03 -31.56 -37.89
CA LEU A 501 5.94 -30.89 -36.57
C LEU A 501 7.23 -30.12 -36.21
N LYS A 502 8.42 -30.65 -36.52
CA LYS A 502 9.69 -29.92 -36.38
C LYS A 502 9.80 -28.74 -37.36
N GLY A 503 9.28 -28.87 -38.58
CA GLY A 503 9.24 -27.81 -39.59
C GLY A 503 8.24 -26.69 -39.31
N LEU A 504 7.24 -26.94 -38.45
CA LEU A 504 6.31 -25.92 -37.93
C LEU A 504 6.93 -25.05 -36.82
N LEU A 505 8.09 -25.44 -36.28
CA LEU A 505 8.78 -24.84 -35.14
C LEU A 505 10.07 -24.02 -35.43
N PRO A 506 10.31 -23.37 -36.59
CA PRO A 506 11.39 -22.39 -36.71
C PRO A 506 10.82 -21.01 -36.34
N GLY A 507 11.13 -20.51 -35.14
CA GLY A 507 10.79 -19.13 -34.77
C GLY A 507 10.63 -18.79 -33.29
N LEU A 508 10.97 -19.67 -32.34
CA LEU A 508 10.86 -19.38 -30.89
C LEU A 508 12.21 -19.44 -30.16
N GLN A 509 13.28 -19.04 -30.84
CA GLN A 509 14.51 -18.61 -30.19
C GLN A 509 14.53 -17.08 -30.19
N ASN A 510 13.94 -16.50 -29.15
CA ASN A 510 14.43 -15.32 -28.42
C ASN A 510 13.56 -15.15 -27.17
#